data_AF-X0SRT9-F1
#
_entry.id   AF-X0SRT9-F1
#
_cell.length_a   1.000
_cell.length_b   1.000
_cell.length_c   1.000
_cell.angle_alpha   90.00
_cell.angle_beta   90.00
_cell.angle_gamma   90.00
#
_symmetry.space_group_name_H-M   'P 1'
#
loop_
_entity.id
_entity.type
_entity.pdbx_description
1 polymer ?
#
loop_
_entity_poly.entity_id
_entity_poly.type
_entity_poly.pdbx_seq_one_letter_code
_entity_poly.pdbx_strand_id
1 'polypeptide(L)'
;MSQPDSIDREILERIIKEVFEKISDTSSSNILSKAASTQESGVSIEPKRIPVGVSVRHVHICKEDLEKLFGKGAELHSERILYQGDFAAKETVSLIGPKMRLLERVRILG
;
A
#
# COMPACT_ATOMS: atom_id res chain seq x y z
N MET A 1 -19.37 -24.83 31.41
CA MET A 1 -18.65 -24.59 30.14
C MET A 1 -17.39 -23.85 30.50
N SER A 2 -16.26 -24.56 30.54
CA SER A 2 -14.98 -24.12 31.07
C SER A 2 -14.32 -23.10 30.15
N GLN A 3 -13.79 -22.01 30.70
CA GLN A 3 -13.04 -21.01 29.94
C GLN A 3 -11.79 -21.64 29.29
N PRO A 4 -11.40 -21.25 28.06
CA PRO A 4 -10.19 -21.77 27.46
C PRO A 4 -8.96 -21.24 28.21
N ASP A 5 -7.97 -22.13 28.33
CA ASP A 5 -6.77 -21.99 29.13
C ASP A 5 -6.01 -20.68 28.86
N SER A 6 -5.67 -20.00 29.94
CA SER A 6 -4.77 -18.85 29.97
C SER A 6 -3.47 -19.21 29.25
N ILE A 7 -3.20 -18.55 28.12
CA ILE A 7 -1.91 -18.67 27.43
C ILE A 7 -0.80 -18.36 28.43
N ASP A 8 0.11 -19.31 28.62
CA ASP A 8 1.18 -19.19 29.60
C ASP A 8 2.11 -18.05 29.20
N ARG A 9 2.09 -16.97 29.99
CA ARG A 9 2.78 -15.71 29.69
C ARG A 9 4.29 -15.90 29.56
N GLU A 10 4.82 -16.88 30.27
CA GLU A 10 6.23 -17.27 30.24
C GLU A 10 6.62 -17.95 28.92
N ILE A 11 5.73 -18.79 28.37
CA ILE A 11 5.92 -19.41 27.06
C ILE A 11 5.88 -18.34 25.97
N LEU A 12 4.96 -17.38 26.06
CA LEU A 12 4.84 -16.28 25.11
C LEU A 12 6.08 -15.39 25.10
N GLU A 13 6.59 -14.99 26.27
CA GLU A 13 7.81 -14.18 26.37
C GLU A 13 9.04 -14.92 25.83
N ARG A 14 9.13 -16.24 26.06
CA ARG A 14 10.21 -17.07 25.50
C ARG A 14 10.16 -17.11 23.97
N ILE A 15 8.97 -17.32 23.39
CA ILE A 15 8.79 -17.37 21.92
C ILE A 15 9.14 -16.02 21.29
N ILE A 16 8.68 -14.90 21.88
CA ILE A 16 8.97 -13.56 21.36
C ILE A 16 10.48 -13.30 21.34
N LYS A 17 11.19 -13.66 22.41
CA LYS A 17 12.63 -13.45 22.52
C LYS A 17 13.40 -14.28 21.49
N GLU A 18 13.03 -15.54 21.31
CA GLU A 18 13.67 -16.45 20.35
C GLU A 18 13.45 -16.01 18.89
N VAL A 19 12.25 -15.56 18.56
CA VAL A 19 11.94 -15.04 17.21
C VAL A 19 12.72 -13.75 16.94
N PHE A 20 12.85 -12.86 17.92
CA PHE A 20 13.56 -11.60 17.76
C PHE A 20 15.07 -11.80 17.54
N GLU A 21 15.70 -12.72 18.27
CA GLU A 21 17.13 -13.05 18.09
C GLU A 21 17.39 -13.68 16.71
N LYS A 22 16.51 -14.56 16.22
CA LYS A 22 16.65 -15.14 14.88
C LYS A 22 16.52 -14.10 13.76
N ILE A 23 15.67 -13.10 13.93
CA ILE A 23 15.51 -12.00 12.98
C ILE A 23 16.74 -11.06 13.01
N SER A 24 17.31 -10.81 14.20
CA SER A 24 18.51 -9.97 14.31
C SER A 24 19.73 -10.60 13.64
N ASP A 25 19.93 -11.90 13.81
CA ASP A 25 21.09 -12.61 13.25
C ASP A 25 20.99 -12.79 11.73
N THR A 26 19.76 -12.93 11.21
CA THR A 26 19.51 -13.04 9.76
C THR A 26 19.77 -11.71 9.03
N SER A 27 19.71 -10.57 9.73
CA SER A 27 19.87 -9.23 9.14
C SER A 27 21.33 -8.86 8.85
N SER A 28 22.32 -9.54 9.45
CA SER A 28 23.74 -9.17 9.32
C SER A 28 24.48 -9.82 8.14
N SER A 29 23.86 -10.70 7.35
CA SER A 29 24.60 -11.45 6.32
C SER A 29 24.07 -11.40 4.88
N ASN A 30 23.04 -10.60 4.53
CA ASN A 30 22.53 -10.65 3.14
C ASN A 30 22.11 -9.34 2.44
N ILE A 31 22.60 -8.16 2.87
CA ILE A 31 22.29 -6.88 2.17
C ILE A 31 23.57 -6.09 1.80
N LEU A 32 24.61 -6.78 1.34
CA LEU A 32 25.75 -6.15 0.66
C LEU A 32 26.02 -6.92 -0.64
N SER A 33 25.31 -6.58 -1.73
CA SER A 33 25.79 -6.66 -3.14
C SER A 33 24.72 -6.87 -4.24
N LYS A 34 23.57 -6.19 -4.20
CA LYS A 34 22.81 -5.96 -5.45
C LYS A 34 21.88 -4.76 -5.32
N ALA A 35 22.34 -3.58 -5.70
CA ALA A 35 22.37 -3.05 -7.07
C ALA A 35 21.11 -2.25 -7.40
N ALA A 36 21.34 -0.93 -7.48
CA ALA A 36 20.62 0.04 -8.30
C ALA A 36 19.23 0.52 -7.83
N SER A 37 19.26 1.74 -7.28
CA SER A 37 18.24 2.79 -7.40
C SER A 37 16.81 2.45 -6.97
N THR A 38 16.47 2.78 -5.74
CA THR A 38 15.25 3.53 -5.42
C THR A 38 15.48 4.27 -4.11
N GLN A 39 15.28 5.58 -4.11
CA GLN A 39 15.26 6.40 -2.91
C GLN A 39 14.02 6.04 -2.10
N GLU A 40 14.18 5.22 -1.06
CA GLU A 40 13.16 5.07 -0.03
C GLU A 40 13.53 5.96 1.15
N SER A 41 12.76 7.04 1.30
CA SER A 41 12.76 7.86 2.51
C SER A 41 12.31 7.00 3.69
N GLY A 42 13.27 6.38 4.37
CA GLY A 42 13.06 5.65 5.61
C GLY A 42 12.50 6.58 6.69
N VAL A 43 11.20 6.47 6.95
CA VAL A 43 10.58 7.10 8.11
C VAL A 43 11.04 6.32 9.34
N SER A 44 11.78 6.98 10.23
CA SER A 44 12.03 6.47 11.57
C SER A 44 10.69 6.32 12.29
N ILE A 45 10.29 5.08 12.57
CA ILE A 45 9.05 4.77 13.29
C ILE A 45 9.28 5.09 14.76
N GLU A 46 9.16 6.37 15.11
CA GLU A 46 8.85 6.81 16.47
C GLU A 46 7.53 6.12 16.88
N PRO A 47 7.48 5.28 17.94
CA PRO A 47 6.36 4.39 18.24
C PRO A 47 5.04 5.09 18.66
N LYS A 48 4.89 6.39 18.36
CA LYS A 48 3.72 7.22 18.65
C LYS A 48 3.15 7.96 17.43
N ARG A 49 3.68 7.76 16.21
CA ARG A 49 3.15 8.44 15.02
C ARG A 49 2.34 7.49 14.15
N ILE A 50 1.07 7.84 13.94
CA ILE A 50 0.19 7.14 13.00
C ILE A 50 0.39 7.77 11.62
N PRO A 51 0.71 7.00 10.57
CA PRO A 51 0.82 7.54 9.21
C PRO A 51 -0.55 8.03 8.73
N VAL A 52 -0.59 9.22 8.14
CA VAL A 52 -1.83 9.80 7.59
C VAL A 52 -1.71 9.87 6.07
N GLY A 53 -2.60 9.16 5.38
CA GLY A 53 -2.79 9.30 3.94
C GLY A 53 -3.86 10.33 3.62
N VAL A 54 -3.55 11.27 2.72
CA VAL A 54 -4.55 12.22 2.20
C VAL A 54 -5.06 11.72 0.85
N SER A 55 -6.35 11.41 0.80
CA SER A 55 -7.00 11.01 -0.44
C SER A 55 -7.48 12.23 -1.23
N VAL A 56 -6.83 12.50 -2.36
CA VAL A 56 -7.32 13.46 -3.37
C VAL A 56 -8.46 12.81 -4.16
N ARG A 57 -9.17 13.61 -4.98
CA ARG A 57 -10.23 13.13 -5.88
C ARG A 57 -9.70 12.02 -6.79
N HIS A 58 -10.35 10.88 -6.74
CA HIS A 58 -10.04 9.73 -7.58
C HIS A 58 -11.32 8.94 -7.88
N VAL A 59 -11.23 8.00 -8.83
CA VAL A 59 -12.29 7.06 -9.18
C VAL A 59 -11.73 5.65 -9.26
N HIS A 60 -12.60 4.67 -9.05
CA HIS A 60 -12.37 3.29 -9.47
C HIS A 60 -13.26 3.01 -10.67
N ILE A 61 -12.80 2.17 -11.59
CA ILE A 61 -13.48 1.93 -12.86
C ILE A 61 -13.52 0.43 -13.15
N CYS A 62 -14.63 -0.05 -13.70
CA CYS A 62 -14.71 -1.42 -14.20
C CYS A 62 -14.04 -1.54 -15.57
N LYS A 63 -13.78 -2.78 -15.99
CA LYS A 63 -13.12 -3.05 -17.27
C LYS A 63 -13.94 -2.54 -18.45
N GLU A 64 -15.26 -2.70 -18.41
CA GLU A 64 -16.14 -2.28 -19.51
C GLU A 64 -16.08 -0.76 -19.75
N ASP A 65 -16.04 0.04 -18.69
CA ASP A 65 -15.98 1.49 -18.82
C ASP A 65 -14.56 1.98 -19.11
N LEU A 66 -13.54 1.28 -18.61
CA LEU A 66 -12.15 1.53 -19.00
C LEU A 66 -11.97 1.39 -20.50
N GLU A 67 -12.49 0.31 -21.09
CA GLU A 67 -12.40 0.06 -22.53
C GLU A 67 -13.18 1.10 -23.35
N LYS A 68 -14.31 1.61 -22.85
CA LYS A 68 -15.06 2.69 -23.51
C LYS A 68 -14.29 4.01 -23.51
N LEU A 69 -13.58 4.31 -22.42
CA LEU A 69 -12.87 5.59 -22.27
C LEU A 69 -11.49 5.60 -22.94
N PHE A 70 -10.75 4.49 -22.87
CA PHE A 70 -9.36 4.41 -23.32
C PHE A 70 -9.14 3.47 -24.52
N GLY A 71 -10.17 2.76 -24.97
CA GLY A 71 -10.13 1.85 -26.12
C GLY A 71 -10.20 0.37 -25.72
N LYS A 72 -10.60 -0.47 -26.69
CA LYS A 72 -10.78 -1.91 -26.45
C LYS A 72 -9.47 -2.57 -26.02
N GLY A 73 -9.51 -3.36 -24.94
CA GLY A 73 -8.34 -4.00 -24.35
C GLY A 73 -7.42 -3.05 -23.57
N ALA A 74 -7.88 -1.86 -23.20
CA ALA A 74 -7.13 -0.95 -22.35
C ALA A 74 -6.86 -1.58 -20.97
N GLU A 75 -5.66 -1.34 -20.46
CA GLU A 75 -5.21 -1.75 -19.13
C GLU A 75 -4.70 -0.52 -18.36
N LEU A 76 -4.81 -0.55 -17.04
CA LEU A 76 -4.30 0.51 -16.17
C LEU A 76 -2.79 0.35 -15.96
N HIS A 77 -2.06 1.46 -16.07
CA HIS A 77 -0.61 1.43 -15.88
C HIS A 77 -0.26 2.06 -14.54
N SER A 78 0.38 1.29 -13.65
CA SER A 78 0.80 1.82 -12.34
C SER A 78 1.78 3.00 -12.49
N GLU A 79 1.44 4.13 -11.87
CA GLU A 79 2.29 5.31 -11.72
C GLU A 79 2.95 5.34 -10.34
N ARG A 80 2.18 5.01 -9.29
CA ARG A 80 2.65 5.02 -7.91
C ARG A 80 1.93 3.95 -7.08
N ILE A 81 2.69 3.15 -6.35
CA ILE A 81 2.15 2.20 -5.36
C ILE A 81 1.71 2.99 -4.12
N LEU A 82 0.51 2.71 -3.63
CA LEU A 82 -0.04 3.28 -2.42
C LEU A 82 0.40 2.45 -1.21
N TYR A 83 0.47 3.10 -0.05
CA TYR A 83 0.81 2.43 1.21
C TYR A 83 -0.13 1.25 1.55
N GLN A 84 -1.34 1.27 1.00
CA GLN A 84 -2.39 0.28 1.26
C GLN A 84 -2.30 -0.96 0.38
N GLY A 85 -1.33 -1.04 -0.54
CA GLY A 85 -1.13 -2.16 -1.48
C GLY A 85 -1.73 -1.95 -2.88
N ASP A 86 -2.62 -0.97 -3.04
CA ASP A 86 -3.19 -0.55 -4.32
C ASP A 86 -2.23 0.33 -5.13
N PHE A 87 -2.63 0.77 -6.32
CA PHE A 87 -1.85 1.72 -7.12
C PHE A 87 -2.67 2.88 -7.68
N ALA A 88 -2.01 4.02 -7.84
CA ALA A 88 -2.48 5.12 -8.67
C ALA A 88 -2.06 4.88 -10.12
N ALA A 89 -3.01 4.82 -11.04
CA ALA A 89 -2.77 4.58 -12.45
C ALA A 89 -2.33 5.86 -13.18
N LYS A 90 -1.58 5.75 -14.29
CA LYS A 90 -1.17 6.91 -15.12
C LYS A 90 -2.37 7.58 -15.78
N GLU A 91 -3.42 6.82 -16.02
CA GLU A 91 -4.68 7.26 -16.60
C GLU A 91 -5.43 8.23 -15.66
N THR A 92 -6.07 9.23 -16.26
CA THR A 92 -6.98 10.15 -15.55
C THR A 92 -8.24 10.36 -16.37
N VAL A 93 -9.33 10.71 -15.69
CA VAL A 93 -10.59 11.06 -16.33
C VAL A 93 -10.97 12.51 -16.00
N SER A 94 -11.86 13.05 -16.82
CA SER A 94 -12.54 14.30 -16.55
C SER A 94 -13.98 14.01 -16.15
N LEU A 95 -14.43 14.57 -15.02
CA LEU A 95 -15.80 14.43 -14.54
C LEU A 95 -16.59 15.71 -14.80
N ILE A 96 -17.73 15.59 -15.47
CA ILE A 96 -18.64 16.70 -15.75
C ILE A 96 -19.88 16.52 -14.87
N GLY A 97 -20.11 17.48 -13.96
CA GLY A 97 -21.28 17.47 -13.10
C GLY A 97 -22.52 18.15 -13.71
N PRO A 98 -23.71 18.02 -13.10
CA PRO A 98 -24.97 18.58 -13.62
C PRO A 98 -24.97 20.11 -13.81
N LYS A 99 -24.12 20.82 -13.06
CA LYS A 99 -23.93 22.28 -13.18
C LYS A 99 -22.87 22.67 -14.22
N MET A 100 -22.54 21.78 -15.16
CA MET A 100 -21.45 21.95 -16.13
C MET A 100 -20.08 22.24 -15.49
N ARG A 101 -19.89 21.84 -14.23
CA ARG A 101 -18.59 21.96 -13.57
C ARG A 101 -17.70 20.80 -13.99
N LEU A 102 -16.58 21.13 -14.62
CA LEU A 102 -15.55 20.19 -15.04
C LEU A 102 -14.53 19.98 -13.93
N LEU A 103 -14.27 18.71 -13.60
CA LEU A 103 -13.14 18.29 -12.76
C LEU A 103 -12.18 17.53 -13.65
N GLU A 104 -11.08 18.18 -14.02
CA GLU A 104 -10.03 17.57 -14.82
C GLU A 104 -9.07 16.76 -13.96
N ARG A 105 -8.33 15.84 -14.61
CA ARG A 105 -7.21 15.09 -14.00
C ARG A 105 -7.61 14.33 -12.74
N VAL A 106 -8.81 13.74 -12.73
CA VAL A 106 -9.25 12.84 -11.66
C VAL A 106 -8.55 11.50 -11.84
N ARG A 107 -7.77 11.11 -10.84
CA ARG A 107 -6.91 9.91 -10.90
C ARG A 107 -7.73 8.63 -10.85
N ILE A 108 -7.34 7.60 -11.61
CA ILE A 108 -7.88 6.25 -11.45
C ILE A 108 -7.02 5.47 -10.44
N LEU A 109 -7.65 4.80 -9.48
CA LEU A 109 -7.00 3.85 -8.59
C LEU A 109 -7.39 2.42 -8.97
N GLY A 110 -6.41 1.52 -8.97
CA GLY A 110 -6.58 0.10 -9.30
C GLY A 110 -5.84 -0.82 -8.35
#